data_AF-A0A9Q0EIF4-F1
#
_entry.id   AF-A0A9Q0EIF4-F1
#
_cell.length_a   1.000
_cell.length_b   1.000
_cell.length_c   1.000
_cell.angle_alpha   90.00
_cell.angle_beta   90.00
_cell.angle_gamma   90.00
#
_symmetry.space_group_name_H-M   'P 1'
#
loop_
_entity.id
_entity.type
_entity.pdbx_description
1 polymer ?
#
loop_
_entity_poly.entity_id
_entity_poly.type
_entity_poly.pdbx_seq_one_letter_code
_entity_poly.pdbx_strand_id
1 'polypeptide(L)'
;MSASPEKSSTAQELKEQGNRLFLCRKYQEAATCYSKAINRNPSVAVFYTNRALCHVKLQQHDKALSDCKHALELDGQSVKAHFFLGQCHLELENYDEAIGNLQRAFNLAKEQRLNFGDDIPSALRMAKKKRWNSIEEKRINQENELHAYLTKLILAEKERELEDCREKQDDNQNSGDIMKIKSQNDKYLMDMDELFSQVDEKRKKREIPDYLCGKISFELMREPCITPSGITYDRKDIEEHLQVPPSHHLHTHLHLHLPRVGHFDPVTRSPLTQDQLIPNLAMKEVIDAFIQENGWVEDY
;
A
#
# COMPACT_ATOMS: atom_id res chain seq x y z
N MET A 1 11.46 1.96 62.05
CA MET A 1 11.52 2.08 60.57
C MET A 1 11.35 0.69 59.99
N SER A 2 10.10 0.25 59.76
CA SER A 2 9.80 -1.03 59.12
C SER A 2 9.52 -0.77 57.64
N ALA A 3 10.56 -0.80 56.82
CA ALA A 3 10.41 -0.87 55.38
C ALA A 3 9.70 -2.20 55.06
N SER A 4 8.45 -2.10 54.62
CA SER A 4 7.68 -3.24 54.13
C SER A 4 8.44 -3.86 52.94
N PRO A 5 8.60 -5.19 52.86
CA PRO A 5 9.16 -5.80 51.66
C PRO A 5 8.19 -5.51 50.51
N GLU A 6 8.60 -4.69 49.54
CA GLU A 6 7.88 -4.55 48.28
C GLU A 6 7.71 -5.97 47.73
N LYS A 7 6.46 -6.46 47.68
CA LYS A 7 6.13 -7.71 47.00
C LYS A 7 6.65 -7.56 45.58
N SER A 8 7.74 -8.26 45.25
CA SER A 8 8.31 -8.22 43.90
C SER A 8 7.25 -8.75 42.94
N SER A 9 6.58 -7.84 42.22
CA SER A 9 5.54 -8.22 41.27
C SER A 9 6.09 -9.18 40.24
N THR A 10 5.30 -10.20 39.92
CA THR A 10 5.71 -11.20 38.91
C THR A 10 5.77 -10.57 37.52
N ALA A 11 6.54 -11.17 36.60
CA ALA A 11 6.62 -10.68 35.22
C ALA A 11 5.23 -10.59 34.55
N GLN A 12 4.33 -11.51 34.91
CA GLN A 12 2.95 -11.53 34.44
C GLN A 12 2.12 -10.36 35.00
N GLU A 13 2.23 -10.07 36.30
CA GLU A 13 1.57 -8.92 36.93
C GLU A 13 2.04 -7.60 36.32
N LEU A 14 3.34 -7.47 36.04
CA LEU A 14 3.93 -6.30 35.39
C LEU A 14 3.40 -6.13 33.96
N LYS A 15 3.21 -7.23 33.21
CA LYS A 15 2.54 -7.21 31.91
C LYS A 15 1.10 -6.73 32.03
N GLU A 16 0.34 -7.25 32.99
CA GLU A 16 -1.05 -6.83 33.20
C GLU A 16 -1.17 -5.36 33.61
N GLN A 17 -0.25 -4.86 34.44
CA GLN A 17 -0.14 -3.45 34.77
C GLN A 17 0.17 -2.61 33.52
N GLY A 18 1.10 -3.07 32.68
CA GLY A 18 1.40 -2.46 31.39
C GLY A 18 0.17 -2.41 30.47
N ASN A 19 -0.62 -3.49 30.41
CA ASN A 19 -1.86 -3.55 29.62
C ASN A 19 -2.88 -2.50 30.11
N ARG A 20 -3.06 -2.35 31.43
CA ARG A 20 -3.97 -1.33 32.00
C ARG A 20 -3.51 0.09 31.65
N LEU A 21 -2.22 0.37 31.79
CA LEU A 21 -1.65 1.67 31.43
C LEU A 21 -1.77 1.96 29.92
N PHE A 22 -1.60 0.94 29.09
CA PHE A 22 -1.79 1.03 27.64
C PHE A 22 -3.23 1.41 27.29
N LEU A 23 -4.22 0.77 27.92
CA LEU A 23 -5.64 1.11 27.75
C LEU A 23 -5.95 2.55 28.20
N CYS A 24 -5.27 3.03 29.24
CA CYS A 24 -5.33 4.42 29.69
C CYS A 24 -4.55 5.41 28.80
N ARG A 25 -4.03 4.98 27.64
CA ARG A 25 -3.19 5.77 26.70
C ARG A 25 -1.88 6.30 27.30
N LYS A 26 -1.44 5.74 28.43
CA LYS A 26 -0.18 6.08 29.09
C LYS A 26 0.96 5.22 28.55
N TYR A 27 1.31 5.43 27.28
CA TYR A 27 2.23 4.55 26.55
C TYR A 27 3.65 4.53 27.14
N GLN A 28 4.15 5.67 27.62
CA GLN A 28 5.49 5.74 28.23
C GLN A 28 5.54 4.91 29.53
N GLU A 29 4.57 5.09 30.42
CA GLU A 29 4.47 4.31 31.67
C GLU A 29 4.29 2.81 31.38
N ALA A 30 3.46 2.46 30.38
CA ALA A 30 3.27 1.09 29.93
C ALA A 30 4.59 0.46 29.43
N ALA A 31 5.37 1.17 28.62
CA ALA A 31 6.67 0.71 28.14
C ALA A 31 7.67 0.46 29.29
N THR A 32 7.64 1.28 30.34
CA THR A 32 8.46 1.03 31.54
C THR A 32 8.02 -0.23 32.28
N CYS A 33 6.71 -0.50 32.37
CA CYS A 33 6.19 -1.72 32.99
C CYS A 33 6.59 -2.98 32.20
N TYR A 34 6.47 -2.94 30.87
CA TYR A 34 6.95 -4.05 30.03
C TYR A 34 8.47 -4.24 30.12
N SER A 35 9.25 -3.16 30.22
CA SER A 35 10.69 -3.26 30.44
C SER A 35 11.03 -3.92 31.78
N LYS A 36 10.28 -3.62 32.85
CA LYS A 36 10.41 -4.34 34.12
C LYS A 36 10.03 -5.82 33.97
N ALA A 37 8.99 -6.14 33.19
CA ALA A 37 8.62 -7.53 32.91
C ALA A 37 9.72 -8.28 32.14
N ILE A 38 10.34 -7.65 31.14
CA ILE A 38 11.48 -8.20 30.37
C ILE A 38 12.69 -8.45 31.28
N ASN A 39 13.03 -7.51 32.16
CA ASN A 39 14.12 -7.69 33.11
C ASN A 39 13.89 -8.85 34.09
N ARG A 40 12.62 -9.19 34.37
CA ARG A 40 12.25 -10.33 35.21
C ARG A 40 12.26 -11.64 34.43
N ASN A 41 11.78 -11.64 33.19
CA ASN A 41 11.82 -12.80 32.32
C ASN A 41 12.01 -12.38 30.85
N PRO A 42 13.23 -12.45 30.32
CA PRO A 42 13.54 -12.03 28.96
C PRO A 42 13.16 -13.07 27.89
N SER A 43 12.73 -14.27 28.26
CA SER A 43 12.41 -15.35 27.30
C SER A 43 11.01 -15.26 26.68
N VAL A 44 10.22 -14.24 27.04
CA VAL A 44 8.81 -14.13 26.63
C VAL A 44 8.65 -13.10 25.52
N ALA A 45 8.47 -13.57 24.28
CA ALA A 45 8.29 -12.73 23.09
C ALA A 45 7.15 -11.70 23.22
N VAL A 46 6.07 -12.04 23.94
CA VAL A 46 4.91 -11.17 24.13
C VAL A 46 5.27 -9.83 24.77
N PHE A 47 6.22 -9.81 25.73
CA PHE A 47 6.61 -8.56 26.38
C PHE A 47 7.26 -7.58 25.41
N TYR A 48 8.09 -8.09 24.50
CA TYR A 48 8.72 -7.30 23.45
C TYR A 48 7.68 -6.76 22.47
N THR A 49 6.74 -7.58 21.98
CA THR A 49 5.69 -7.10 21.07
C THR A 49 4.79 -6.03 21.70
N ASN A 50 4.45 -6.17 22.99
CA ASN A 50 3.65 -5.17 23.71
C ASN A 50 4.43 -3.86 23.93
N ARG A 51 5.74 -3.94 24.21
CA ARG A 51 6.59 -2.75 24.32
C ARG A 51 6.81 -2.07 22.96
N ALA A 52 7.01 -2.86 21.90
CA ALA A 52 7.08 -2.37 20.53
C ALA A 52 5.83 -1.58 20.14
N LEU A 53 4.63 -2.10 20.46
CA LEU A 53 3.38 -1.39 20.22
C LEU A 53 3.32 -0.03 20.97
N CYS A 54 3.84 0.04 22.20
CA CYS A 54 3.95 1.31 22.91
C CYS A 54 4.90 2.27 22.18
N HIS A 55 6.04 1.78 21.70
CA HIS A 55 7.01 2.57 20.93
C HIS A 55 6.43 3.06 19.60
N VAL A 56 5.65 2.25 18.89
CA VAL A 56 4.92 2.68 17.68
C VAL A 56 3.97 3.84 18.01
N LYS A 57 3.21 3.75 19.10
CA LYS A 57 2.31 4.85 19.53
C LYS A 57 3.05 6.12 19.98
N LEU A 58 4.32 5.99 20.35
CA LEU A 58 5.20 7.09 20.73
C LEU A 58 6.07 7.59 19.57
N GLN A 59 5.87 7.10 18.34
CA GLN A 59 6.70 7.41 17.16
C GLN A 59 8.19 7.08 17.33
N GLN A 60 8.51 6.12 18.19
CA GLN A 60 9.87 5.64 18.43
C GLN A 60 10.15 4.39 17.59
N HIS A 61 10.14 4.56 16.26
CA HIS A 61 10.16 3.44 15.30
C HIS A 61 11.42 2.58 15.41
N ASP A 62 12.60 3.18 15.64
CA ASP A 62 13.85 2.42 15.80
C ASP A 62 13.83 1.46 17.00
N LYS A 63 13.27 1.91 18.12
CA LYS A 63 13.13 1.09 19.33
C LYS A 63 12.11 -0.02 19.12
N ALA A 64 10.98 0.30 18.49
CA ALA A 64 9.97 -0.68 18.14
C ALA A 64 10.52 -1.76 17.21
N LEU A 65 11.35 -1.38 16.24
CA LEU A 65 12.00 -2.29 15.30
C LEU A 65 12.96 -3.26 16.03
N SER A 66 13.78 -2.74 16.94
CA SER A 66 14.67 -3.58 17.78
C SER A 66 13.88 -4.59 18.62
N ASP A 67 12.79 -4.13 19.25
CA ASP A 67 11.90 -5.00 20.04
C ASP A 67 11.21 -6.07 19.19
N CYS A 68 10.75 -5.72 17.98
CA CYS A 68 10.15 -6.69 17.07
C CYS A 68 11.16 -7.74 16.61
N LYS A 69 12.41 -7.36 16.32
CA LYS A 69 13.48 -8.30 15.97
C LYS A 69 13.76 -9.27 17.11
N HIS A 70 13.89 -8.78 18.35
CA HIS A 70 14.05 -9.64 19.53
C HIS A 70 12.84 -10.56 19.75
N ALA A 71 11.61 -10.06 19.52
CA ALA A 71 10.42 -10.89 19.60
C ALA A 71 10.44 -12.04 18.57
N LEU A 72 10.96 -11.79 17.36
CA LEU A 72 11.09 -12.79 16.30
C LEU A 72 12.25 -13.78 16.53
N GLU A 73 13.30 -13.37 17.22
CA GLU A 73 14.36 -14.29 17.67
C GLU A 73 13.81 -15.31 18.68
N LEU A 74 12.87 -14.89 19.53
CA LEU A 74 12.20 -15.75 20.50
C LEU A 74 11.04 -16.56 19.89
N ASP A 75 10.25 -15.94 19.02
CA ASP A 75 9.11 -16.53 18.32
C ASP A 75 9.04 -16.05 16.87
N GLY A 76 9.69 -16.80 15.98
CA GLY A 76 9.73 -16.50 14.55
C GLY A 76 8.37 -16.62 13.83
N GLN A 77 7.37 -17.24 14.47
CA GLN A 77 6.01 -17.40 13.93
C GLN A 77 5.03 -16.37 14.51
N SER A 78 5.50 -15.39 15.26
CA SER A 78 4.63 -14.36 15.84
C SER A 78 4.02 -13.45 14.78
N VAL A 79 2.72 -13.59 14.52
CA VAL A 79 1.98 -12.72 13.59
C VAL A 79 2.09 -11.26 13.98
N LYS A 80 1.96 -10.95 15.27
CA LYS A 80 2.01 -9.56 15.78
C LYS A 80 3.41 -8.96 15.62
N ALA A 81 4.46 -9.75 15.82
CA ALA A 81 5.82 -9.26 15.65
C ALA A 81 6.12 -8.91 14.18
N HIS A 82 5.74 -9.77 13.23
CA HIS A 82 5.85 -9.47 11.79
C HIS A 82 5.00 -8.25 11.39
N PHE A 83 3.78 -8.15 11.92
CA PHE A 83 2.89 -7.01 11.64
C PHE A 83 3.47 -5.68 12.15
N PHE A 84 3.92 -5.62 13.41
CA PHE A 84 4.53 -4.40 13.96
C PHE A 84 5.87 -4.07 13.31
N LEU A 85 6.67 -5.08 12.95
CA LEU A 85 7.90 -4.88 12.19
C LEU A 85 7.60 -4.23 10.83
N GLY A 86 6.60 -4.75 10.11
CA GLY A 86 6.13 -4.18 8.85
C GLY A 86 5.63 -2.74 9.00
N GLN A 87 4.88 -2.44 10.06
CA GLN A 87 4.47 -1.06 10.38
C GLN A 87 5.66 -0.14 10.67
N CYS A 88 6.67 -0.61 11.40
CA CYS A 88 7.87 0.19 11.69
C CYS A 88 8.64 0.49 10.41
N HIS A 89 8.85 -0.51 9.54
CA HIS A 89 9.48 -0.31 8.24
C HIS A 89 8.70 0.66 7.36
N LEU A 90 7.36 0.64 7.42
CA LEU A 90 6.52 1.56 6.67
C LEU A 90 6.71 3.03 7.08
N GLU A 91 6.87 3.28 8.37
CA GLU A 91 7.13 4.64 8.90
C GLU A 91 8.58 5.07 8.69
N LEU A 92 9.51 4.12 8.50
CA LEU A 92 10.91 4.37 8.14
C LEU A 92 11.14 4.42 6.61
N GLU A 93 10.07 4.47 5.81
CA GLU A 93 10.11 4.51 4.33
C GLU A 93 10.79 3.30 3.66
N ASN A 94 10.98 2.22 4.41
CA ASN A 94 11.53 0.94 3.93
C ASN A 94 10.39 0.07 3.40
N TYR A 95 9.85 0.45 2.25
CA TYR A 95 8.58 -0.10 1.74
C TYR A 95 8.65 -1.58 1.34
N ASP A 96 9.76 -2.04 0.77
CA ASP A 96 9.91 -3.42 0.33
C ASP A 96 9.94 -4.38 1.53
N GLU A 97 10.71 -4.05 2.57
CA GLU A 97 10.71 -4.80 3.82
C GLU A 97 9.37 -4.72 4.55
N ALA A 98 8.69 -3.57 4.51
CA ALA A 98 7.37 -3.42 5.11
C ALA A 98 6.36 -4.39 4.51
N ILE A 99 6.27 -4.43 3.18
CA ILE A 99 5.36 -5.32 2.45
C ILE A 99 5.72 -6.79 2.72
N GLY A 100 7.00 -7.15 2.67
CA GLY A 100 7.44 -8.54 2.93
C GLY A 100 7.05 -9.04 4.32
N ASN A 101 7.24 -8.21 5.35
CA ASN A 101 6.85 -8.55 6.73
C ASN A 101 5.32 -8.59 6.92
N LEU A 102 4.58 -7.66 6.32
CA LEU A 102 3.11 -7.68 6.38
C LEU A 102 2.51 -8.88 5.63
N GLN A 103 3.09 -9.28 4.49
CA GLN A 103 2.72 -10.51 3.78
C GLN A 103 3.01 -11.74 4.63
N ARG A 104 4.16 -11.78 5.31
CA ARG A 104 4.49 -12.86 6.23
C ARG A 104 3.48 -12.93 7.37
N ALA A 105 3.12 -11.79 7.97
CA ALA A 105 2.07 -11.72 9.00
C ALA A 105 0.72 -12.24 8.50
N PHE A 106 0.32 -11.88 7.28
CA PHE A 106 -0.92 -12.35 6.66
C PHE A 106 -0.94 -13.87 6.48
N ASN A 107 0.14 -14.43 5.93
CA ASN A 107 0.27 -15.88 5.71
C ASN A 107 0.25 -16.64 7.04
N LEU A 108 0.98 -16.15 8.05
CA LEU A 108 1.01 -16.75 9.38
C LEU A 108 -0.34 -16.68 10.09
N ALA A 109 -1.08 -15.56 9.95
CA ALA A 109 -2.44 -15.45 10.48
C ALA A 109 -3.35 -16.53 9.88
N LYS A 110 -3.24 -16.77 8.57
CA LYS A 110 -4.00 -17.81 7.86
C LYS A 110 -3.61 -19.22 8.34
N GLU A 111 -2.32 -19.50 8.45
CA GLU A 111 -1.80 -20.79 8.95
C GLU A 111 -2.27 -21.08 10.37
N GLN A 112 -2.23 -20.07 11.25
CA GLN A 112 -2.65 -20.16 12.65
C GLN A 112 -4.17 -20.03 12.85
N ARG A 113 -4.94 -19.85 11.77
CA ARG A 113 -6.40 -19.62 11.79
C ARG A 113 -6.82 -18.46 12.70
N LEU A 114 -5.98 -17.42 12.77
CA LEU A 114 -6.25 -16.18 13.48
C LEU A 114 -7.03 -15.22 12.57
N ASN A 115 -8.10 -14.64 13.10
CA ASN A 115 -8.89 -13.67 12.37
C ASN A 115 -8.55 -12.24 12.82
N PHE A 116 -7.94 -11.47 11.93
CA PHE A 116 -7.64 -10.04 12.12
C PHE A 116 -8.56 -9.14 11.26
N GLY A 117 -9.60 -9.70 10.65
CA GLY A 117 -10.48 -8.96 9.74
C GLY A 117 -9.69 -8.28 8.62
N ASP A 118 -9.87 -6.97 8.49
CA ASP A 118 -9.20 -6.15 7.46
C ASP A 118 -7.93 -5.44 7.98
N ASP A 119 -7.47 -5.70 9.21
CA ASP A 119 -6.32 -4.97 9.78
C ASP A 119 -5.02 -5.22 8.99
N ILE A 120 -4.71 -6.49 8.71
CA ILE A 120 -3.49 -6.87 7.96
C ILE A 120 -3.63 -6.50 6.47
N PRO A 121 -4.73 -6.86 5.77
CA PRO A 121 -4.92 -6.47 4.38
C PRO A 121 -4.94 -4.94 4.17
N SER A 122 -5.55 -4.17 5.07
CA SER A 122 -5.54 -2.70 5.02
C SER A 122 -4.13 -2.13 5.16
N ALA A 123 -3.34 -2.66 6.11
CA ALA A 123 -1.93 -2.28 6.25
C ALA A 123 -1.12 -2.60 4.99
N LEU A 124 -1.37 -3.75 4.34
CA LEU A 124 -0.74 -4.11 3.06
C LEU A 124 -1.10 -3.13 1.95
N ARG A 125 -2.38 -2.79 1.77
CA ARG A 125 -2.83 -1.82 0.76
C ARG A 125 -2.17 -0.47 0.98
N MET A 126 -2.17 0.02 2.22
CA MET A 126 -1.50 1.27 2.57
C MET A 126 0.01 1.22 2.31
N ALA A 127 0.67 0.10 2.62
CA ALA A 127 2.10 -0.06 2.41
C ALA A 127 2.49 0.00 0.93
N LYS A 128 1.75 -0.70 0.09
CA LYS A 128 2.02 -0.70 -1.34
C LYS A 128 1.64 0.62 -2.02
N LYS A 129 0.57 1.28 -1.56
CA LYS A 129 0.23 2.66 -1.97
C LYS A 129 1.37 3.64 -1.66
N LYS A 130 1.90 3.63 -0.43
CA LYS A 130 3.06 4.47 -0.06
C LYS A 130 4.30 4.15 -0.91
N ARG A 131 4.57 2.86 -1.16
CA ARG A 131 5.65 2.43 -2.06
C ARG A 131 5.51 3.01 -3.46
N TRP A 132 4.32 2.89 -4.04
CA TRP A 132 4.03 3.41 -5.38
C TRP A 132 4.21 4.91 -5.44
N ASN A 133 3.64 5.65 -4.49
CA ASN A 133 3.78 7.11 -4.43
C ASN A 133 5.24 7.54 -4.32
N SER A 134 6.07 6.84 -3.55
CA SER A 134 7.50 7.13 -3.45
C SER A 134 8.26 6.89 -4.76
N ILE A 135 7.96 5.79 -5.46
CA ILE A 135 8.56 5.50 -6.78
C ILE A 135 8.10 6.55 -7.80
N GLU A 136 6.82 6.89 -7.78
CA GLU A 136 6.22 7.83 -8.71
C GLU A 136 6.75 9.26 -8.50
N GLU A 137 6.90 9.70 -7.26
CA GLU A 137 7.50 10.99 -6.93
C GLU A 137 8.95 11.08 -7.44
N LYS A 138 9.74 10.03 -7.26
CA LYS A 138 11.11 9.96 -7.81
C LYS A 138 11.12 10.02 -9.33
N ARG A 139 10.19 9.32 -9.99
CA ARG A 139 10.05 9.33 -11.45
C ARG A 139 9.70 10.73 -11.96
N ILE A 140 8.70 11.39 -11.36
CA ILE A 140 8.31 12.77 -11.70
C ILE A 140 9.48 13.73 -11.49
N ASN A 141 10.24 13.57 -10.40
CA ASN A 141 11.39 14.43 -10.14
C ASN A 141 12.48 14.25 -11.22
N GLN A 142 12.76 13.03 -11.64
CA GLN A 142 13.70 12.75 -12.73
C GLN A 142 13.22 13.31 -14.08
N GLU A 143 11.93 13.17 -14.39
CA GLU A 143 11.32 13.73 -15.59
C GLU A 143 11.44 15.26 -15.61
N ASN A 144 11.13 15.93 -14.50
CA ASN A 144 11.24 17.38 -14.38
C ASN A 144 12.70 17.86 -14.45
N GLU A 145 13.63 17.14 -13.83
CA GLU A 145 15.06 17.45 -13.90
C GLU A 145 15.59 17.31 -15.33
N LEU A 146 15.18 16.25 -16.03
CA LEU A 146 15.53 16.03 -17.43
C LEU A 146 14.93 17.12 -18.34
N HIS A 147 13.65 17.46 -18.15
CA HIS A 147 12.98 18.53 -18.90
C HIS A 147 13.72 19.86 -18.73
N ALA A 148 14.06 20.24 -17.49
CA ALA A 148 14.80 21.46 -17.19
C ALA A 148 16.23 21.44 -17.79
N TYR A 149 16.89 20.28 -17.77
CA TYR A 149 18.22 20.10 -18.36
C TYR A 149 18.19 20.25 -19.88
N LEU A 150 17.28 19.56 -20.57
CA LEU A 150 17.14 19.63 -22.02
C LEU A 150 16.76 21.04 -22.48
N THR A 151 15.86 21.70 -21.76
CA THR A 151 15.48 23.10 -22.04
C THR A 151 16.71 24.02 -21.98
N LYS A 152 17.56 23.86 -20.95
CA LYS A 152 18.81 24.62 -20.85
C LYS A 152 19.77 24.34 -22.00
N LEU A 153 19.91 23.08 -22.42
CA LEU A 153 20.77 22.72 -23.55
C LEU A 153 20.30 23.35 -24.87
N ILE A 154 19.00 23.28 -25.16
CA ILE A 154 18.42 23.86 -26.37
C ILE A 154 18.63 25.38 -26.38
N LEU A 155 18.35 26.06 -25.27
CA LEU A 155 18.56 27.51 -25.16
C LEU A 155 20.03 27.91 -25.23
N ALA A 156 20.94 27.13 -24.63
CA ALA A 156 22.37 27.39 -24.70
C ALA A 156 22.93 27.16 -26.11
N GLU A 157 22.47 26.12 -26.81
CA GLU A 157 22.85 25.88 -28.21
C GLU A 157 22.31 26.99 -29.12
N LYS A 158 21.06 27.41 -28.93
CA LYS A 158 20.47 28.56 -29.61
C LYS A 158 21.33 29.82 -29.45
N GLU A 159 21.77 30.13 -28.24
CA GLU A 159 22.58 31.32 -27.99
C GLU A 159 23.95 31.22 -28.67
N ARG A 160 24.60 30.04 -28.63
CA ARG A 160 25.86 29.77 -29.35
C ARG A 160 25.73 29.97 -30.86
N GLU A 161 24.71 29.37 -31.47
CA GLU A 161 24.45 29.51 -32.91
C GLU A 161 24.17 30.97 -33.31
N LEU A 162 23.47 31.72 -32.44
CA LEU A 162 23.20 33.14 -32.65
C LEU A 162 24.46 34.01 -32.52
N GLU A 163 25.35 33.70 -31.58
CA GLU A 163 26.66 34.37 -31.46
C GLU A 163 27.54 34.10 -32.69
N ASP A 164 27.65 32.85 -33.12
CA ASP A 164 28.41 32.45 -34.33
C ASP A 164 27.92 33.17 -35.60
N CYS A 165 26.60 33.39 -35.73
CA CYS A 165 26.02 34.17 -36.83
C CYS A 165 26.32 35.67 -36.72
N ARG A 166 26.38 36.22 -35.50
CA ARG A 166 26.70 37.64 -35.26
C ARG A 166 28.18 37.95 -35.54
N GLU A 167 29.09 37.03 -35.23
CA GLU A 167 30.53 37.21 -35.45
C GLU A 167 30.90 37.22 -36.95
N LYS A 168 30.14 36.56 -37.81
CA LYS A 168 30.42 36.39 -39.26
C LYS A 168 30.09 37.61 -40.15
N GLN A 169 30.02 38.83 -39.60
CA GLN A 169 29.78 40.13 -40.25
C GLN A 169 29.62 40.14 -41.80
N ASP A 170 28.38 40.12 -42.30
CA ASP A 170 28.01 40.63 -43.63
C ASP A 170 26.50 41.00 -43.68
N ASP A 171 26.19 42.27 -43.95
CA ASP A 171 25.03 43.00 -43.41
C ASP A 171 23.64 42.71 -44.03
N ASN A 172 23.48 41.77 -44.98
CA ASN A 172 22.19 41.59 -45.69
C ASN A 172 21.61 40.16 -45.73
N GLN A 173 22.38 39.11 -45.44
CA GLN A 173 21.87 37.72 -45.40
C GLN A 173 21.53 37.23 -43.99
N ASN A 174 22.07 37.91 -42.96
CA ASN A 174 22.05 37.46 -41.57
C ASN A 174 20.66 37.49 -40.89
N SER A 175 19.78 38.42 -41.29
CA SER A 175 18.43 38.51 -40.70
C SER A 175 17.59 37.26 -40.97
N GLY A 176 17.70 36.70 -42.18
CA GLY A 176 16.98 35.49 -42.57
C GLY A 176 17.47 34.25 -41.83
N ASP A 177 18.78 34.10 -41.65
CA ASP A 177 19.35 32.91 -40.99
C ASP A 177 19.17 32.96 -39.47
N ILE A 178 19.29 34.14 -38.84
CA ILE A 178 18.91 34.35 -37.42
C ILE A 178 17.45 33.99 -37.19
N MET A 179 16.55 34.37 -38.11
CA MET A 179 15.13 34.07 -38.00
C MET A 179 14.86 32.56 -38.15
N LYS A 180 15.57 31.87 -39.05
CA LYS A 180 15.51 30.40 -39.19
C LYS A 180 15.98 29.69 -37.93
N ILE A 181 17.13 30.08 -37.37
CA ILE A 181 17.70 29.49 -36.15
C ILE A 181 16.74 29.64 -34.98
N LYS A 182 16.15 30.84 -34.81
CA LYS A 182 15.12 31.07 -33.79
C LYS A 182 13.90 30.19 -34.00
N SER A 183 13.35 30.18 -35.22
CA SER A 183 12.17 29.37 -35.54
C SER A 183 12.42 27.87 -35.34
N GLN A 184 13.61 27.38 -35.66
CA GLN A 184 13.97 25.96 -35.48
C GLN A 184 14.09 25.60 -34.00
N ASN A 185 14.74 26.45 -33.19
CA ASN A 185 14.83 26.24 -31.75
C ASN A 185 13.47 26.33 -31.06
N ASP A 186 12.64 27.29 -31.46
CA ASP A 186 11.28 27.42 -30.91
C ASP A 186 10.44 26.19 -31.27
N LYS A 187 10.62 25.64 -32.48
CA LYS A 187 10.02 24.35 -32.87
C LYS A 187 10.54 23.19 -32.01
N TYR A 188 11.84 23.09 -31.74
CA TYR A 188 12.38 22.03 -30.88
C TYR A 188 11.87 22.13 -29.44
N LEU A 189 11.71 23.33 -28.90
CA LEU A 189 11.10 23.53 -27.58
C LEU A 189 9.64 23.09 -27.58
N MET A 190 8.86 23.46 -28.60
CA MET A 190 7.47 23.03 -28.73
C MET A 190 7.33 21.51 -28.85
N ASP A 191 8.15 20.88 -29.71
CA ASP A 191 8.13 19.42 -29.90
C ASP A 191 8.54 18.68 -28.61
N MET A 192 9.47 19.26 -27.83
CA MET A 192 9.91 18.73 -26.54
C MET A 192 8.82 18.87 -25.47
N ASP A 193 8.24 20.05 -25.31
CA ASP A 193 7.13 20.29 -24.36
C ASP A 193 5.92 19.41 -24.68
N GLU A 194 5.63 19.20 -25.97
CA GLU A 194 4.58 18.27 -26.42
C GLU A 194 4.88 16.83 -26.02
N LEU A 195 6.12 16.36 -26.14
CA LEU A 195 6.52 15.01 -25.71
C LEU A 195 6.28 14.81 -24.20
N PHE A 196 6.69 15.75 -23.36
CA PHE A 196 6.46 15.66 -21.91
C PHE A 196 4.97 15.81 -21.55
N SER A 197 4.21 16.60 -22.30
CA SER A 197 2.74 16.72 -22.16
C SER A 197 2.04 15.39 -22.44
N GLN A 198 2.45 14.65 -23.48
CA GLN A 198 1.89 13.33 -23.81
C GLN A 198 2.10 12.29 -22.69
N VAL A 199 3.26 12.34 -22.02
CA VAL A 199 3.55 11.47 -20.86
C VAL A 199 2.62 11.81 -19.68
N ASP A 200 2.38 13.09 -19.42
CA ASP A 200 1.47 13.52 -18.35
C ASP A 200 0.00 13.14 -18.64
N GLU A 201 -0.44 13.26 -19.89
CA GLU A 201 -1.78 12.80 -20.29
C GLU A 201 -1.96 11.29 -20.15
N LYS A 202 -0.92 10.50 -20.45
CA LYS A 202 -0.93 9.05 -20.22
C LYS A 202 -1.05 8.71 -18.73
N ARG A 203 -0.46 9.52 -17.83
CA ARG A 203 -0.57 9.37 -16.37
C ARG A 203 -1.99 9.66 -15.84
N LYS A 204 -2.71 10.59 -16.48
CA LYS A 204 -4.10 10.93 -16.10
C LYS A 204 -5.10 9.84 -16.49
N LYS A 205 -4.84 9.09 -17.57
CA LYS A 205 -5.71 8.00 -18.02
C LYS A 205 -5.55 6.76 -17.14
N ARG A 206 -6.24 6.77 -15.99
CA ARG A 206 -6.33 5.65 -15.05
C ARG A 206 -7.60 4.85 -15.32
N GLU A 207 -7.60 4.05 -16.39
CA GLU A 207 -8.73 3.20 -16.74
C GLU A 207 -8.41 1.73 -16.46
N ILE A 208 -9.28 1.09 -15.68
CA ILE A 208 -9.21 -0.36 -15.42
C ILE A 208 -10.04 -1.05 -16.51
N PRO A 209 -9.47 -1.99 -17.28
CA PRO A 209 -10.24 -2.70 -18.30
C PRO A 209 -11.46 -3.44 -17.74
N ASP A 210 -12.63 -3.29 -18.36
CA ASP A 210 -13.92 -3.85 -17.90
C ASP A 210 -13.93 -5.38 -17.68
N TYR A 211 -13.02 -6.11 -18.34
CA TYR A 211 -12.89 -7.57 -18.18
C TYR A 211 -12.10 -7.97 -16.92
N LEU A 212 -11.36 -7.04 -16.31
CA LEU A 212 -10.72 -7.22 -15.01
C LEU A 212 -11.64 -6.81 -13.85
N CYS A 213 -12.75 -6.13 -14.15
CA CYS A 213 -13.71 -5.68 -13.16
C CYS A 213 -14.77 -6.75 -12.86
N GLY A 214 -15.14 -6.87 -11.58
CA GLY A 214 -16.22 -7.73 -11.13
C GLY A 214 -17.56 -7.24 -11.66
N LYS A 215 -18.47 -8.14 -12.04
CA LYS A 215 -19.80 -7.77 -12.55
C LYS A 215 -20.77 -7.29 -11.47
N ILE A 216 -20.37 -7.33 -10.20
CA ILE A 216 -21.16 -6.87 -9.05
C ILE A 216 -20.53 -5.60 -8.47
N SER A 217 -19.27 -5.66 -8.04
CA SER A 217 -18.54 -4.50 -7.50
C SER A 217 -18.25 -3.41 -8.51
N PHE A 218 -18.11 -3.75 -9.80
CA PHE A 218 -17.57 -2.85 -10.83
C PHE A 218 -16.16 -2.32 -10.52
N GLU A 219 -15.47 -2.97 -9.57
CA GLU A 219 -14.10 -2.69 -9.18
C GLU A 219 -13.17 -3.81 -9.67
N LEU A 220 -11.86 -3.57 -9.64
CA LEU A 220 -10.87 -4.59 -9.98
C LEU A 220 -11.04 -5.82 -9.06
N MET A 221 -11.24 -7.00 -9.66
CA MET A 221 -11.36 -8.24 -8.91
C MET A 221 -10.08 -8.52 -8.13
N ARG A 222 -10.18 -8.80 -6.83
CA ARG A 222 -9.04 -9.21 -6.00
C ARG A 222 -8.92 -10.73 -5.92
N GLU A 223 -10.06 -11.40 -5.80
CA GLU A 223 -10.15 -12.86 -5.74
C GLU A 223 -11.10 -13.38 -6.84
N PRO A 224 -10.65 -13.44 -8.10
CA PRO A 224 -11.50 -13.87 -9.22
C PRO A 224 -11.92 -15.33 -9.07
N CYS A 225 -13.22 -15.58 -9.15
CA CYS A 225 -13.80 -16.92 -9.18
C CYS A 225 -14.80 -17.03 -10.34
N ILE A 226 -14.82 -18.19 -10.99
CA ILE A 226 -15.64 -18.46 -12.17
C ILE A 226 -16.81 -19.37 -11.81
N THR A 227 -17.99 -19.04 -12.30
CA THR A 227 -19.21 -19.86 -12.17
C THR A 227 -19.26 -20.92 -13.28
N PRO A 228 -20.07 -21.98 -13.15
CA PRO A 228 -20.30 -22.96 -14.22
C PRO A 228 -20.82 -22.32 -15.53
N SER A 229 -21.44 -21.15 -15.44
CA SER A 229 -21.89 -20.35 -16.59
C SER A 229 -20.74 -19.64 -17.32
N GLY A 230 -19.50 -19.75 -16.83
CA GLY A 230 -18.31 -19.16 -17.43
C GLY A 230 -18.08 -17.69 -17.04
N ILE A 231 -18.80 -17.17 -16.05
CA ILE A 231 -18.70 -15.76 -15.66
C ILE A 231 -17.80 -15.63 -14.44
N THR A 232 -16.86 -14.68 -14.51
CA THR A 232 -15.94 -14.40 -13.41
C THR A 232 -16.45 -13.24 -12.56
N TYR A 233 -16.43 -13.42 -11.24
CA TYR A 233 -16.79 -12.43 -10.22
C TYR A 233 -15.66 -12.32 -9.20
N ASP A 234 -15.68 -11.25 -8.41
CA ASP A 234 -14.92 -11.25 -7.16
C ASP A 234 -15.61 -12.19 -6.17
N ARG A 235 -14.81 -13.05 -5.51
CA ARG A 235 -15.26 -14.02 -4.51
C ARG A 235 -16.12 -13.38 -3.45
N LYS A 236 -15.69 -12.23 -2.90
CA LYS A 236 -16.41 -11.58 -1.80
C LYS A 236 -17.84 -11.22 -2.23
N ASP A 237 -17.98 -10.61 -3.40
CA ASP A 237 -19.26 -10.11 -3.88
C ASP A 237 -20.23 -11.24 -4.23
N ILE A 238 -19.73 -12.29 -4.89
CA ILE A 238 -20.59 -13.42 -5.27
C ILE A 238 -20.95 -14.27 -4.06
N GLU A 239 -20.06 -14.42 -3.08
CA GLU A 239 -20.37 -15.12 -1.84
C GLU A 239 -21.43 -14.36 -1.02
N GLU A 240 -21.35 -13.03 -0.97
CA GLU A 240 -22.38 -12.20 -0.34
C GLU A 240 -23.73 -12.27 -1.07
N HIS A 241 -23.71 -12.32 -2.40
CA HIS A 241 -24.92 -12.49 -3.24
C HIS A 241 -25.61 -13.85 -3.00
N LEU A 242 -24.82 -14.92 -2.85
CA LEU A 242 -25.31 -16.29 -2.70
C LEU A 242 -25.73 -16.63 -1.25
N GLN A 243 -25.33 -15.86 -0.24
CA GLN A 243 -25.71 -16.10 1.15
C GLN A 243 -27.19 -15.78 1.41
N VAL A 244 -27.95 -16.79 1.86
CA VAL A 244 -29.32 -16.62 2.36
C VAL A 244 -29.27 -16.20 3.84
N PRO A 245 -30.01 -15.18 4.29
CA PRO A 245 -30.05 -14.84 5.71
C PRO A 245 -30.54 -16.03 6.54
N PRO A 246 -29.96 -16.30 7.72
CA PRO A 246 -30.62 -17.14 8.69
C PRO A 246 -31.98 -16.50 8.99
N SER A 247 -33.04 -17.29 8.88
CA SER A 247 -34.41 -16.88 9.09
C SER A 247 -34.64 -16.50 10.55
N HIS A 248 -34.18 -15.32 11.00
CA HIS A 248 -34.63 -14.69 12.24
C HIS A 248 -34.19 -13.21 12.33
N HIS A 249 -35.19 -12.35 12.56
CA HIS A 249 -35.16 -10.94 13.00
C HIS A 249 -35.12 -9.83 11.94
N LEU A 250 -36.32 -9.27 11.71
CA LEU A 250 -36.52 -7.85 11.42
C LEU A 250 -35.72 -6.98 12.40
N HIS A 251 -34.88 -6.08 11.90
CA HIS A 251 -34.89 -4.69 12.33
C HIS A 251 -34.18 -3.76 11.33
N THR A 252 -34.80 -2.60 11.19
CA THR A 252 -34.48 -1.41 10.42
C THR A 252 -33.06 -0.87 10.64
N HIS A 253 -32.32 -0.55 9.57
CA HIS A 253 -31.58 0.72 9.44
C HIS A 253 -31.08 0.90 7.99
N LEU A 254 -31.32 2.09 7.44
CA LEU A 254 -30.85 2.58 6.14
C LEU A 254 -29.32 2.47 6.05
N HIS A 255 -28.83 1.49 5.31
CA HIS A 255 -27.63 1.57 4.48
C HIS A 255 -28.06 1.03 3.11
N LEU A 256 -27.52 1.55 2.02
CA LEU A 256 -27.72 1.03 0.65
C LEU A 256 -27.29 -0.45 0.60
N HIS A 257 -28.17 -1.36 1.02
CA HIS A 257 -27.97 -2.79 0.96
C HIS A 257 -28.48 -3.24 -0.41
N LEU A 258 -27.57 -3.72 -1.26
CA LEU A 258 -28.00 -4.60 -2.34
C LEU A 258 -28.83 -5.74 -1.70
N PRO A 259 -30.06 -6.00 -2.14
CA PRO A 259 -30.89 -7.02 -1.53
C PRO A 259 -30.23 -8.38 -1.77
N ARG A 260 -29.89 -9.11 -0.70
CA ARG A 260 -29.39 -10.49 -0.74
C ARG A 260 -30.33 -11.35 -1.59
N VAL A 261 -29.84 -11.84 -2.74
CA VAL A 261 -30.74 -12.16 -3.87
C VAL A 261 -31.13 -13.64 -3.95
N GLY A 262 -30.20 -14.58 -3.70
CA GLY A 262 -30.49 -16.02 -3.68
C GLY A 262 -29.51 -16.89 -4.47
N HIS A 263 -29.75 -18.21 -4.46
CA HIS A 263 -28.90 -19.25 -5.07
C HIS A 263 -28.99 -19.30 -6.60
N PHE A 264 -28.61 -18.21 -7.27
CA PHE A 264 -28.56 -18.13 -8.73
C PHE A 264 -27.48 -17.17 -9.22
N ASP A 265 -27.00 -17.40 -10.44
CA ASP A 265 -25.99 -16.57 -11.11
C ASP A 265 -26.56 -15.18 -11.45
N PRO A 266 -25.95 -14.06 -11.02
CA PRO A 266 -26.50 -12.71 -11.21
C PRO A 266 -26.80 -12.33 -12.66
N VAL A 267 -26.01 -12.87 -13.62
CA VAL A 267 -26.09 -12.51 -15.03
C VAL A 267 -26.97 -13.50 -15.79
N THR A 268 -26.71 -14.79 -15.66
CA THR A 268 -27.41 -15.84 -16.43
C THR A 268 -28.68 -16.35 -15.76
N ARG A 269 -28.87 -16.07 -14.46
CA ARG A 269 -30.00 -16.53 -13.64
C ARG A 269 -30.11 -18.05 -13.52
N SER A 270 -29.07 -18.79 -13.91
CA SER A 270 -28.97 -20.23 -13.65
C SER A 270 -28.84 -20.51 -12.16
N PRO A 271 -29.32 -21.67 -11.65
CA PRO A 271 -29.12 -22.03 -10.25
C PRO A 271 -27.61 -22.13 -9.95
N LEU A 272 -27.18 -21.49 -8.85
CA LEU A 272 -25.78 -21.39 -8.47
C LEU A 272 -25.67 -21.51 -6.94
N THR A 273 -24.72 -22.30 -6.47
CA THR A 273 -24.40 -22.42 -5.04
C THR A 273 -22.92 -22.10 -4.79
N GLN A 274 -22.56 -21.72 -3.56
CA GLN A 274 -21.19 -21.32 -3.22
C GLN A 274 -20.17 -22.43 -3.52
N ASP A 275 -20.55 -23.70 -3.34
CA ASP A 275 -19.68 -24.86 -3.58
C ASP A 275 -19.29 -25.02 -5.06
N GLN A 276 -20.03 -24.39 -5.98
CA GLN A 276 -19.76 -24.43 -7.42
C GLN A 276 -18.75 -23.36 -7.88
N LEU A 277 -18.33 -22.47 -6.98
CA LEU A 277 -17.38 -21.40 -7.30
C LEU A 277 -15.96 -21.95 -7.44
N ILE A 278 -15.42 -21.90 -8.65
CA ILE A 278 -14.06 -22.36 -8.95
C ILE A 278 -13.11 -21.15 -8.91
N PRO A 279 -11.99 -21.18 -8.17
CA PRO A 279 -11.01 -20.10 -8.21
C PRO A 279 -10.41 -19.98 -9.63
N ASN A 280 -10.51 -18.79 -10.23
CA ASN A 280 -10.00 -18.55 -11.57
C ASN A 280 -8.53 -18.11 -11.50
N LEU A 281 -7.63 -19.10 -11.40
CA LEU A 281 -6.19 -18.88 -11.22
C LEU A 281 -5.57 -18.11 -12.39
N ALA A 282 -6.00 -18.38 -13.63
CA ALA A 282 -5.51 -17.67 -14.81
C ALA A 282 -5.86 -16.18 -14.75
N MET A 283 -7.11 -15.84 -14.41
CA MET A 283 -7.48 -14.43 -14.20
C MET A 283 -6.73 -13.80 -13.03
N LYS A 284 -6.43 -14.56 -11.98
CA LYS A 284 -5.63 -14.06 -10.85
C LYS A 284 -4.23 -13.65 -11.29
N GLU A 285 -3.57 -14.45 -12.13
CA GLU A 285 -2.25 -14.11 -12.70
C GLU A 285 -2.32 -12.87 -13.61
N VAL A 286 -3.35 -12.76 -14.45
CA VAL A 286 -3.57 -11.58 -15.32
C VAL A 286 -3.74 -10.32 -14.49
N ILE A 287 -4.57 -10.38 -13.43
CA ILE A 287 -4.80 -9.24 -12.53
C ILE A 287 -3.51 -8.89 -11.76
N ASP A 288 -2.76 -9.88 -11.30
CA ASP A 288 -1.50 -9.65 -10.60
C ASP A 288 -0.47 -8.97 -11.51
N ALA A 289 -0.36 -9.40 -12.77
CA ALA A 289 0.48 -8.74 -13.77
C ALA A 289 -0.01 -7.31 -14.05
N PHE A 290 -1.32 -7.10 -14.16
CA PHE A 290 -1.90 -5.77 -14.33
C PHE A 290 -1.56 -4.84 -13.17
N ILE A 291 -1.66 -5.29 -11.92
CA ILE A 291 -1.30 -4.51 -10.73
C ILE A 291 0.21 -4.21 -10.68
N GLN A 292 1.05 -5.16 -11.10
CA GLN A 292 2.51 -4.95 -11.14
C GLN A 292 2.91 -3.83 -12.11
N GLU A 293 2.25 -3.75 -13.26
CA GLU A 293 2.49 -2.69 -14.25
C GLU A 293 1.77 -1.37 -13.88
N ASN A 294 0.64 -1.47 -13.18
CA ASN A 294 -0.24 -0.36 -12.83
C ASN A 294 -0.36 -0.21 -11.31
N GLY A 295 0.73 0.17 -10.63
CA GLY A 295 0.72 0.32 -9.17
C GLY A 295 -0.25 1.40 -8.64
N TRP A 296 -0.68 2.33 -9.50
CA TRP A 296 -1.71 3.33 -9.18
C TRP A 296 -3.08 2.71 -8.88
N VAL A 297 -3.31 1.45 -9.25
CA VAL A 297 -4.58 0.76 -8.99
C VAL A 297 -4.81 0.54 -7.49
N GLU A 298 -3.74 0.52 -6.70
CA GLU A 298 -3.83 0.37 -5.24
C GLU A 298 -4.18 1.68 -4.51
N ASP A 299 -4.40 2.77 -5.26
CA ASP A 299 -4.89 4.05 -4.72
C ASP A 299 -6.38 4.02 -4.33
N TYR A 300 -7.16 3.07 -4.88
CA TYR A 300 -8.62 2.96 -4.76
C TYR A 300 -9.06 1.75 -3.91
#